data_AF-V6HE46-F1
#
_entry.id   AF-V6HE46-F1
#
_cell.length_a   1.000
_cell.length_b   1.000
_cell.length_c   1.000
_cell.angle_alpha   90.00
_cell.angle_beta   90.00
_cell.angle_gamma   90.00
#
_symmetry.space_group_name_H-M   'P 1'
#
loop_
_entity.id
_entity.type
_entity.pdbx_description
1 polymer ?
#
loop_
_entity_poly.entity_id
_entity_poly.type
_entity_poly.pdbx_seq_one_letter_code
_entity_poly.pdbx_strand_id
1 'polypeptide(L)' 'MSKTITLRIEDSIYDIFKKAAEGERRTISNFVENAAIQYLANEFYASDEEMDEILSDKQLITSLKKGLKEATQGKYKVVR' A
#
# COMPACT_ATOMS: atom_id res chain seq x y z
N MET A 1 -1.20 8.15 21.01
CA MET A 1 -2.39 9.04 20.89
C MET A 1 -3.25 8.53 19.75
N SER A 2 -4.54 8.26 19.97
CA SER A 2 -5.46 7.95 18.88
C SER A 2 -5.81 9.22 18.09
N LYS A 3 -6.08 9.06 16.79
CA LYS A 3 -6.57 10.12 15.90
C LYS A 3 -7.91 9.65 15.34
N THR A 4 -8.81 10.59 15.08
CA THR A 4 -10.15 10.29 14.55
C THR A 4 -10.21 10.63 13.07
N ILE A 5 -10.73 9.71 12.27
CA ILE A 5 -11.02 9.93 10.85
C ILE A 5 -12.53 10.19 10.73
N THR A 6 -12.91 11.26 10.03
CA THR A 6 -14.31 11.58 9.74
C THR A 6 -14.52 11.49 8.23
N LEU A 7 -15.52 10.71 7.81
CA LEU A 7 -15.84 10.48 6.40
C LEU A 7 -17.29 10.91 6.14
N ARG A 8 -17.50 11.68 5.07
CA ARG A 8 -18.83 11.97 4.55
C ARG A 8 -19.05 11.06 3.34
N ILE A 9 -20.09 10.25 3.39
CA ILE A 9 -20.47 9.32 2.33
C ILE A 9 -21.98 9.42 2.10
N GLU A 10 -22.42 9.00 0.92
CA GLU A 10 -23.85 8.86 0.62
C GLU A 10 -24.46 7.69 1.39
N ASP A 11 -25.77 7.76 1.65
CA ASP A 11 -26.50 6.72 2.38
C ASP A 11 -26.39 5.35 1.69
N SER A 12 -26.37 5.33 0.36
CA SER A 12 -26.19 4.12 -0.45
C SER A 12 -24.87 3.40 -0.13
N ILE A 13 -23.79 4.16 0.03
CA ILE A 13 -22.46 3.65 0.37
C ILE A 13 -22.40 3.23 1.83
N TYR A 14 -23.03 4.01 2.72
CA TYR A 14 -23.14 3.64 4.13
C TYR A 14 -23.82 2.28 4.31
N ASP A 15 -24.91 2.03 3.59
CA ASP A 15 -25.63 0.75 3.66
C ASP A 15 -24.79 -0.43 3.15
N ILE A 16 -23.96 -0.20 2.13
CA ILE A 16 -23.01 -1.22 1.65
C ILE A 16 -21.99 -1.55 2.75
N PHE A 17 -21.37 -0.53 3.35
CA PHE A 17 -20.39 -0.74 4.43
C PHE A 17 -21.02 -1.40 5.65
N LYS A 18 -22.24 -1.02 6.00
CA LYS A 18 -22.99 -1.63 7.10
C LYS A 18 -23.22 -3.12 6.85
N LYS A 19 -23.75 -3.49 5.68
CA LYS A 19 -23.99 -4.91 5.34
C LYS A 19 -22.70 -5.73 5.30
N ALA A 20 -21.63 -5.18 4.74
CA ALA A 20 -20.34 -5.85 4.68
C ALA A 20 -19.76 -6.07 6.09
N ALA A 21 -19.78 -5.03 6.93
CA ALA A 21 -19.31 -5.10 8.31
C ALA A 21 -20.14 -6.08 9.16
N GLU A 22 -21.46 -6.10 8.98
CA GLU A 22 -22.37 -7.07 9.62
C GLU A 22 -22.06 -8.51 9.19
N GLY A 23 -21.83 -8.74 7.90
CA GLY A 23 -21.42 -10.04 7.36
C GLY A 23 -20.12 -10.57 7.97
N GLU A 24 -19.17 -9.67 8.25
CA GLU A 24 -17.90 -9.99 8.90
C GLU A 24 -17.93 -9.88 10.44
N ARG A 25 -19.10 -9.66 11.03
CA ARG A 25 -19.33 -9.52 12.49
C ARG A 25 -18.41 -8.48 13.15
N ARG A 26 -18.19 -7.35 12.49
CA ARG A 26 -17.33 -6.25 12.98
C ARG A 26 -18.02 -4.90 12.84
N THR A 27 -17.48 -3.87 13.50
CA THR A 27 -18.00 -2.50 13.34
C THR A 27 -17.61 -1.93 11.98
N ILE A 28 -18.37 -0.96 11.48
CA ILE A 28 -18.06 -0.27 10.21
C ILE A 28 -16.65 0.35 10.27
N SER A 29 -16.29 0.99 11.38
CA SER A 29 -14.96 1.59 11.55
C SER A 29 -13.85 0.55 11.43
N ASN A 30 -14.01 -0.62 12.05
CA ASN A 30 -13.01 -1.69 11.98
C ASN A 30 -12.97 -2.36 10.59
N PHE A 31 -14.12 -2.46 9.92
CA PHE A 31 -14.17 -2.95 8.54
C PHE A 31 -13.38 -2.02 7.60
N VAL A 32 -13.66 -0.71 7.64
CA VAL A 32 -12.98 0.28 6.80
C VAL A 32 -11.48 0.36 7.11
N GLU A 33 -11.10 0.31 8.38
CA GLU A 33 -9.69 0.29 8.79
C GLU A 33 -8.96 -0.93 8.21
N ASN A 34 -9.51 -2.13 8.40
CA ASN A 34 -8.91 -3.36 7.87
C ASN A 34 -8.84 -3.35 6.35
N ALA A 35 -9.89 -2.91 5.67
CA ALA A 35 -9.92 -2.83 4.21
C ALA A 35 -8.85 -1.85 3.69
N ALA A 36 -8.68 -0.69 4.33
CA ALA A 36 -7.65 0.27 3.96
C ALA A 36 -6.23 -0.28 4.18
N ILE A 37 -6.00 -0.98 5.30
CA ILE A 37 -4.71 -1.63 5.58
C ILE A 37 -4.43 -2.72 4.55
N GLN A 38 -5.41 -3.57 4.24
CA GLN A 38 -5.25 -4.64 3.24
C GLN A 38 -5.00 -4.08 1.85
N TYR A 39 -5.71 -3.02 1.45
CA TYR A 39 -5.50 -2.36 0.17
C TYR A 39 -4.05 -1.85 0.05
N LEU A 40 -3.56 -1.13 1.07
CA LEU A 40 -2.17 -0.66 1.09
C LEU A 40 -1.18 -1.82 1.12
N ALA A 41 -1.42 -2.84 1.95
CA ALA A 41 -0.55 -4.00 2.04
C ALA A 41 -0.42 -4.71 0.68
N ASN A 42 -1.53 -4.88 -0.05
CA ASN A 42 -1.54 -5.49 -1.37
C ASN A 42 -0.86 -4.61 -2.44
N GLU A 43 -0.95 -3.28 -2.34
CA GLU A 43 -0.23 -2.37 -3.24
C GLU A 43 1.30 -2.44 -3.04
N PHE A 44 1.75 -2.74 -1.81
CA PHE A 44 3.16 -2.93 -1.48
C PHE A 44 3.60 -4.40 -1.48
N TYR A 45 2.69 -5.33 -1.77
CA TYR A 45 3.00 -6.75 -1.79
C TYR A 45 3.60 -7.13 -3.14
N ALA A 46 4.78 -7.73 -3.13
CA ALA A 46 5.32 -8.50 -4.23
C ALA A 46 5.29 -9.98 -3.82
N SER A 47 4.83 -10.85 -4.71
CA SER A 47 4.85 -12.29 -4.44
C SER A 47 6.28 -12.82 -4.36
N ASP A 48 6.47 -14.00 -3.77
CA ASP A 48 7.79 -14.64 -3.72
C ASP A 48 8.30 -14.92 -5.15
N GLU A 49 7.42 -15.31 -6.07
CA GLU A 49 7.77 -15.52 -7.48
C GLU A 49 8.19 -14.21 -8.18
N GLU A 50 7.45 -13.13 -7.98
CA GLU A 50 7.80 -11.81 -8.52
C GLU A 50 9.13 -11.31 -7.96
N MET A 51 9.38 -11.55 -6.67
CA MET A 51 10.64 -11.17 -6.02
C MET A 51 11.81 -12.03 -6.52
N ASP A 52 11.59 -13.33 -6.75
CA ASP A 52 12.58 -14.23 -7.34
C ASP A 52 12.96 -13.79 -8.75
N GLU A 53 11.98 -13.37 -9.58
CA GLU A 53 12.25 -12.80 -10.89
C GLU A 53 13.10 -11.52 -10.80
N ILE A 54 12.75 -10.59 -9.92
CA ILE A 54 13.51 -9.34 -9.67
C ILE A 54 14.95 -9.66 -9.25
N LEU A 55 15.14 -10.63 -8.35
CA LEU A 55 16.46 -11.03 -7.86
C LEU A 55 17.28 -11.78 -8.90
N SER A 56 16.63 -12.51 -9.81
CA SER A 56 17.28 -13.24 -10.90
C SER A 56 17.82 -12.32 -12.00
N ASP A 57 17.22 -11.13 -12.19
CA ASP A 57 17.68 -10.15 -13.16
C ASP A 57 18.93 -9.40 -12.66
N LYS A 58 20.08 -9.92 -13.10
CA LYS A 58 21.40 -9.35 -12.80
C LYS A 58 21.58 -7.92 -13.31
N GLN A 59 20.96 -7.56 -14.44
CA GLN A 59 21.08 -6.22 -15.00
C GLN A 59 20.29 -5.22 -14.17
N LEU A 60 19.05 -5.56 -13.83
CA LEU A 60 18.19 -4.78 -12.95
C LEU A 60 18.86 -4.55 -11.59
N ILE A 61 19.31 -5.61 -10.91
CA ILE A 61 19.96 -5.51 -9.60
C ILE A 61 21.23 -4.66 -9.65
N THR A 62 22.02 -4.78 -10.71
CA THR A 62 23.23 -3.96 -10.89
C THR A 62 22.88 -2.49 -11.07
N SER A 63 21.86 -2.19 -11.87
CA SER A 63 21.39 -0.81 -12.10
C SER A 63 20.82 -0.18 -10.82
N LEU A 64 20.05 -0.93 -10.03
CA LEU A 64 19.49 -0.48 -8.75
C LEU A 64 20.59 -0.18 -7.73
N LYS A 65 21.58 -1.08 -7.58
CA LYS A 65 22.74 -0.85 -6.69
C LYS A 65 23.55 0.36 -7.11
N LYS A 66 23.73 0.56 -8.43
CA LYS A 66 24.43 1.74 -8.96
C LYS A 66 23.64 3.01 -8.67
N GLY A 67 22.33 3.03 -8.94
CA GLY A 67 21.46 4.17 -8.65
C GLY A 67 21.45 4.54 -7.16
N LEU A 68 21.39 3.55 -6.27
CA LEU A 68 21.50 3.77 -4.82
C LEU A 68 22.86 4.40 -4.43
N LYS A 69 23.96 3.92 -5.02
CA LYS A 69 25.30 4.48 -4.81
C LYS A 69 25.40 5.92 -5.34
N GLU A 70 24.78 6.22 -6.48
CA GLU A 70 24.78 7.57 -7.05
C GLU A 70 23.92 8.54 -6.23
N ALA A 71 22.75 8.11 -5.79
CA ALA A 71 21.87 8.87 -4.92
C ALA A 71 22.54 9.22 -3.58
N THR A 72 23.15 8.23 -2.91
CA THR A 72 23.92 8.45 -1.67
C THR A 72 25.14 9.34 -1.86
N GLN A 73 25.74 9.33 -3.05
CA GLN A 73 26.84 10.24 -3.42
C GLN A 73 26.36 11.63 -3.85
N GLY A 74 25.06 11.93 -3.79
CA GLY A 74 24.52 13.22 -4.21
C GLY A 74 24.51 13.44 -5.73
N LYS A 75 24.71 12.38 -6.53
CA LYS A 75 24.74 12.44 -8.00
C LYS A 75 23.33 12.34 -8.56
N TYR A 76 22.50 13.33 -8.28
CA TYR A 76 21.17 13.46 -8.83
C TYR A 76 20.84 14.92 -9.10
N LYS A 77 19.87 15.16 -9.99
CA LYS A 77 19.33 16.49 -10.26
C LYS A 77 17.86 16.49 -9.90
N VAL A 78 17.48 17.35 -8.94
CA VAL A 78 16.07 17.60 -8.65
C VAL A 78 15.52 18.49 -9.75
N VAL A 79 14.55 17.97 -10.49
CA VAL A 79 13.81 18.74 -11.50
C VAL A 79 12.56 19.29 -10.81
N ARG A 80 12.35 20.60 -10.89
CA ARG A 80 11.18 21.31 -10.37
C ARG A 80 10.22 21.64 -11.50
#